data_AF-A0AAI8MN82-F1
#
_entry.id   AF-A0AAI8MN82-F1
#
_cell.length_a   1.000
_cell.length_b   1.000
_cell.length_c   1.000
_cell.angle_alpha   90.00
_cell.angle_beta   90.00
_cell.angle_gamma   90.00
#
_symmetry.space_group_name_H-M   'P 1'
#
loop_
_entity.id
_entity.type
_entity.pdbx_description
1 polymer ?
#
loop_
_entity_poly.entity_id
_entity_poly.type
_entity_poly.pdbx_seq_one_letter_code
_entity_poly.pdbx_strand_id
1 'polypeptide(L)'
;MEIQANLNTSIKQDENRNVGGNKREVVEGDSDISINQKLNIQTQGEIAIHSNENIHLSSPQSLSLESETAAIMVADNVTMIADSNYTLNANTEAITQVGETTITATSDSVIIKAGGVEVVIDSKGLIVKGGEIKAE
;
A
#
# COMPACT_ATOMS: atom_id res chain seq x y z
N MET A 1 -12.27 27.44 -28.81
CA MET A 1 -11.03 27.79 -29.53
C MET A 1 -10.35 26.50 -29.88
N GLU A 2 -9.89 26.35 -31.11
CA GLU A 2 -9.19 25.17 -31.61
C GLU A 2 -7.80 25.62 -32.09
N ILE A 3 -6.77 24.82 -31.81
CA ILE A 3 -5.39 25.08 -32.24
C ILE A 3 -4.93 23.83 -32.97
N GLN A 4 -4.56 23.96 -34.25
CA GLN A 4 -4.20 22.83 -35.13
C GLN A 4 -2.68 22.62 -35.24
N ALA A 5 -1.93 23.20 -34.30
CA ALA A 5 -0.47 23.19 -34.26
C ALA A 5 0.00 23.33 -32.80
N ASN A 6 1.30 23.55 -32.59
CA ASN A 6 1.86 23.69 -31.26
C ASN A 6 1.36 24.97 -30.55
N LEU A 7 0.99 24.84 -29.28
CA LEU A 7 0.73 25.96 -28.36
C LEU A 7 1.77 25.98 -27.26
N ASN A 8 2.35 27.16 -26.99
CA ASN A 8 3.17 27.40 -25.81
C ASN A 8 2.58 28.58 -25.02
N THR A 9 2.38 28.39 -23.72
CA THR A 9 1.83 29.39 -22.81
C THR A 9 2.80 29.61 -21.66
N SER A 10 3.12 30.86 -21.34
CA SER A 10 3.96 31.22 -20.19
C SER A 10 3.25 32.23 -19.31
N ILE A 11 3.02 31.86 -18.06
CA ILE A 11 2.45 32.72 -17.02
C ILE A 11 3.61 33.14 -16.11
N LYS A 12 3.83 34.45 -15.95
CA LYS A 12 5.00 34.99 -15.22
C LYS A 12 4.80 35.10 -13.71
N GLN A 13 3.57 34.90 -13.26
CA GLN A 13 3.15 34.96 -11.87
C GLN A 13 2.15 33.81 -11.63
N ASP A 14 1.09 34.07 -10.88
CA ASP A 14 0.17 33.03 -10.42
C ASP A 14 -0.93 32.74 -11.45
N GLU A 15 -1.31 31.47 -11.56
CA GLU A 15 -2.49 31.03 -12.28
C GLU A 15 -3.50 30.47 -11.28
N ASN A 16 -4.76 30.92 -11.37
CA ASN A 16 -5.87 30.33 -10.63
C ASN A 16 -6.96 29.93 -11.63
N ARG A 17 -7.42 28.69 -11.55
CA ARG A 17 -8.45 28.16 -12.46
C ARG A 17 -9.58 27.51 -11.66
N ASN A 18 -10.77 28.11 -11.74
CA ASN A 18 -11.99 27.59 -11.16
C ASN A 18 -12.88 27.00 -12.27
N VAL A 19 -13.32 25.75 -12.11
CA VAL A 19 -14.23 25.10 -13.06
C VAL A 19 -15.50 24.73 -12.28
N GLY A 20 -16.63 25.38 -12.60
CA GLY A 20 -17.91 25.14 -11.92
C GLY A 20 -18.62 23.83 -12.29
N GLY A 21 -18.07 23.10 -13.27
CA GLY A 21 -18.54 21.79 -13.69
C GLY A 21 -17.35 20.83 -13.85
N ASN A 22 -17.48 19.87 -14.78
CA ASN A 22 -16.45 18.85 -14.97
C ASN A 22 -15.24 19.39 -15.77
N LYS A 23 -14.03 18.99 -15.37
CA LYS A 23 -12.82 19.09 -16.20
C LYS A 23 -12.48 17.71 -16.74
N ARG A 24 -12.33 17.57 -18.06
CA ARG A 24 -11.80 16.38 -18.73
C ARG A 24 -10.57 16.78 -19.53
N GLU A 25 -9.52 15.97 -19.43
CA GLU A 25 -8.25 16.15 -20.13
C GLU A 25 -7.89 14.81 -20.78
N VAL A 26 -7.53 14.86 -22.06
CA VAL A 26 -7.12 13.69 -22.85
C VAL A 26 -5.87 14.10 -23.60
N VAL A 27 -4.80 13.34 -23.41
CA VAL A 27 -3.51 13.56 -24.05
C VAL A 27 -3.20 12.29 -24.84
N GLU A 28 -2.99 12.41 -26.15
CA GLU A 28 -2.73 11.25 -27.03
C GLU A 28 -1.27 10.80 -26.97
N GLY A 29 -0.36 11.70 -26.60
CA GLY A 29 1.04 11.41 -26.32
C GLY A 29 1.34 11.48 -24.82
N ASP A 30 2.58 11.86 -24.51
CA ASP A 30 3.05 11.94 -23.13
C ASP A 30 2.56 13.21 -22.42
N SER A 31 2.44 13.12 -21.09
CA SER A 31 2.07 14.24 -20.21
C SER A 31 3.03 14.34 -19.03
N ASP A 32 3.95 15.29 -19.09
CA ASP A 32 4.89 15.58 -18.01
C ASP A 32 4.39 16.70 -17.10
N ILE A 33 4.46 16.47 -15.78
CA ILE A 33 4.15 17.47 -14.75
C ILE A 33 5.36 17.60 -13.84
N SER A 34 5.97 18.79 -13.82
CA SER A 34 7.11 19.10 -12.95
C SER A 34 6.78 20.28 -12.04
N ILE A 35 6.94 20.08 -10.73
CA ILE A 35 6.64 21.06 -9.69
C ILE A 35 7.88 21.20 -8.81
N ASN A 36 8.46 22.41 -8.75
CA ASN A 36 9.69 22.67 -7.99
C ASN A 36 9.49 22.71 -6.47
N GLN A 37 8.24 22.80 -6.03
CA GLN A 37 7.87 22.90 -4.61
C GLN A 37 6.80 21.84 -4.29
N LYS A 38 5.68 22.23 -3.68
CA LYS A 38 4.64 21.31 -3.23
C LYS A 38 3.59 21.06 -4.32
N LEU A 39 3.27 19.78 -4.54
CA LEU A 39 2.02 19.36 -5.19
C LEU A 39 1.03 18.92 -4.10
N ASN A 40 -0.21 19.43 -4.16
CA ASN A 40 -1.30 19.00 -3.29
C ASN A 40 -2.48 18.55 -4.15
N ILE A 41 -2.92 17.31 -3.97
CA ILE A 41 -4.09 16.75 -4.65
C ILE A 41 -5.09 16.38 -3.57
N GLN A 42 -6.27 16.98 -3.64
CA GLN A 42 -7.34 16.75 -2.68
C GLN A 42 -8.67 16.62 -3.44
N THR A 43 -9.42 15.58 -3.10
CA THR A 43 -10.78 15.34 -3.57
C THR A 43 -11.66 15.00 -2.37
N GLN A 44 -12.96 15.25 -2.48
CA GLN A 44 -13.94 14.72 -1.52
C GLN A 44 -14.42 13.32 -1.90
N GLY A 45 -14.31 12.96 -3.18
CA GLY A 45 -14.68 11.65 -3.70
C GLY A 45 -13.47 10.74 -3.88
N GLU A 46 -13.61 9.75 -4.75
CA GLU A 46 -12.55 8.78 -5.07
C GLU A 46 -11.42 9.40 -5.91
N ILE A 47 -10.19 8.92 -5.69
CA ILE A 47 -9.09 9.02 -6.66
C ILE A 47 -8.86 7.62 -7.22
N ALA A 48 -9.03 7.44 -8.53
CA ALA A 48 -8.72 6.21 -9.24
C ALA A 48 -7.50 6.43 -10.16
N ILE A 49 -6.50 5.55 -10.05
CA ILE A 49 -5.27 5.58 -10.87
C ILE A 49 -5.14 4.24 -11.57
N HIS A 50 -5.12 4.26 -12.90
CA HIS A 50 -4.99 3.07 -13.73
C HIS A 50 -3.82 3.25 -14.70
N SER A 51 -2.96 2.24 -14.79
CA SER A 51 -1.88 2.17 -15.77
C SER A 51 -1.96 0.80 -16.45
N ASN A 52 -1.73 0.76 -17.77
CA ASN A 52 -1.55 -0.51 -18.49
C ASN A 52 -0.15 -1.09 -18.29
N GLU A 53 0.78 -0.26 -17.81
CA GLU A 53 2.13 -0.65 -17.47
C GLU A 53 2.38 -0.36 -15.97
N ASN A 54 3.60 0.02 -15.62
CA ASN A 54 4.01 0.17 -14.23
C ASN A 54 3.48 1.48 -13.62
N ILE A 55 3.28 1.45 -12.31
CA ILE A 55 3.17 2.64 -11.47
C ILE A 55 4.42 2.65 -10.58
N HIS A 56 5.28 3.67 -10.72
CA HIS A 56 6.48 3.83 -9.92
C HIS A 56 6.33 5.04 -8.99
N LEU A 57 6.50 4.81 -7.69
CA LEU A 57 6.49 5.86 -6.65
C LEU A 57 7.84 5.82 -5.93
N SER A 58 8.51 6.96 -5.85
CA SER A 58 9.79 7.09 -5.15
C SER A 58 9.88 8.41 -4.41
N SER A 59 10.52 8.35 -3.24
CA SER A 59 10.78 9.51 -2.39
C SER A 59 12.16 9.31 -1.75
N PRO A 60 13.04 10.32 -1.77
CA PRO A 60 14.35 10.22 -1.11
C PRO A 60 14.25 10.34 0.42
N GLN A 61 13.08 10.72 0.94
CA GLN A 61 12.82 10.86 2.36
C GLN A 61 11.82 9.79 2.79
N SER A 62 10.57 10.17 3.09
CA SER A 62 9.52 9.26 3.52
C SER A 62 8.46 9.05 2.44
N LEU A 63 7.79 7.90 2.53
CA LEU A 63 6.54 7.58 1.83
C LEU A 63 5.55 7.08 2.89
N SER A 64 4.41 7.76 3.05
CA SER A 64 3.34 7.34 3.97
C SER A 64 2.07 7.01 3.21
N LEU A 65 1.37 5.97 3.67
CA LEU A 65 0.07 5.53 3.16
C LEU A 65 -0.83 5.30 4.38
N GLU A 66 -1.86 6.12 4.52
CA GLU A 66 -2.73 6.15 5.70
C GLU A 66 -4.19 5.97 5.28
N SER A 67 -4.92 5.11 5.98
CA SER A 67 -6.35 4.85 5.76
C SER A 67 -7.04 4.67 7.11
N GLU A 68 -8.22 5.22 7.27
CA GLU A 68 -9.04 5.05 8.49
C GLU A 68 -9.70 3.67 8.56
N THR A 69 -9.91 3.03 7.40
CA THR A 69 -10.62 1.75 7.30
C THR A 69 -9.68 0.65 6.81
N ALA A 70 -9.89 0.13 5.62
CA ALA A 70 -9.04 -0.91 5.06
C ALA A 70 -7.92 -0.30 4.19
N ALA A 71 -6.76 -0.95 4.22
CA ALA A 71 -5.70 -0.81 3.23
C ALA A 71 -5.45 -2.20 2.65
N ILE A 72 -5.66 -2.37 1.34
CA ILE A 72 -5.61 -3.67 0.66
C ILE A 72 -4.56 -3.62 -0.44
N MET A 73 -3.66 -4.59 -0.45
CA MET A 73 -2.67 -4.81 -1.53
C MET A 73 -2.87 -6.22 -2.09
N VAL A 74 -3.13 -6.32 -3.40
CA VAL A 74 -3.29 -7.60 -4.11
C VAL A 74 -2.32 -7.61 -5.27
N ALA A 75 -1.47 -8.62 -5.35
CA ALA A 75 -0.49 -8.82 -6.40
C ALA A 75 -0.14 -10.32 -6.51
N ASP A 76 0.45 -10.72 -7.62
CA ASP A 76 1.03 -12.07 -7.76
C ASP A 76 2.16 -12.30 -6.73
N ASN A 77 2.99 -11.27 -6.51
CA ASN A 77 3.99 -11.25 -5.45
C ASN A 77 4.06 -9.88 -4.77
N VAL A 78 4.42 -9.87 -3.49
CA VAL A 78 4.71 -8.65 -2.71
C VAL A 78 6.08 -8.82 -2.05
N THR A 79 6.98 -7.88 -2.33
CA THR A 79 8.33 -7.85 -1.73
C THR A 79 8.49 -6.56 -0.95
N MET A 80 8.85 -6.69 0.33
CA MET A 80 9.09 -5.56 1.22
C MET A 80 10.45 -5.74 1.88
N ILE A 81 11.34 -4.78 1.69
CA ILE A 81 12.73 -4.83 2.17
C ILE A 81 12.96 -3.57 3.01
N ALA A 82 13.49 -3.75 4.21
CA ALA A 82 13.93 -2.67 5.08
C ALA A 82 15.36 -2.96 5.53
N ASP A 83 16.24 -1.97 5.38
CA ASP A 83 17.65 -2.11 5.77
C ASP A 83 17.85 -2.17 7.29
N SER A 84 16.91 -1.62 8.05
CA SER A 84 16.99 -1.54 9.52
C SER A 84 15.93 -2.39 10.19
N ASN A 85 14.70 -1.87 10.31
CA ASN A 85 13.62 -2.48 11.05
C ASN A 85 12.40 -2.69 10.17
N TYR A 86 11.67 -3.77 10.42
CA TYR A 86 10.40 -4.08 9.79
C TYR A 86 9.33 -4.28 10.87
N THR A 87 8.44 -3.30 11.02
CA THR A 87 7.46 -3.26 12.12
C THR A 87 6.07 -3.52 11.60
N LEU A 88 5.42 -4.59 12.10
CA LEU A 88 4.02 -4.91 11.86
C LEU A 88 3.27 -4.85 13.20
N ASN A 89 2.40 -3.86 13.36
CA ASN A 89 1.60 -3.68 14.56
C ASN A 89 0.12 -3.88 14.23
N ALA A 90 -0.54 -4.78 14.96
CA ALA A 90 -1.98 -4.96 14.92
C ALA A 90 -2.52 -4.96 16.36
N ASN A 91 -3.66 -4.29 16.58
CA ASN A 91 -4.24 -4.15 17.92
C ASN A 91 -5.01 -5.39 18.39
N THR A 92 -5.41 -6.26 17.45
CA THR A 92 -6.30 -7.38 17.74
C THR A 92 -5.70 -8.69 17.29
N GLU A 93 -5.34 -8.79 16.01
CA GLU A 93 -4.86 -10.03 15.42
C GLU A 93 -3.91 -9.74 14.25
N ALA A 94 -2.86 -10.54 14.11
CA ALA A 94 -2.03 -10.61 12.92
C ALA A 94 -2.01 -12.05 12.39
N ILE A 95 -2.29 -12.23 11.09
CA ILE A 95 -2.32 -13.54 10.43
C ILE A 95 -1.34 -13.53 9.26
N THR A 96 -0.45 -14.52 9.25
CA THR A 96 0.38 -14.87 8.09
C THR A 96 -0.06 -16.24 7.59
N GLN A 97 -0.46 -16.36 6.34
CA GLN A 97 -0.97 -17.61 5.76
C GLN A 97 -0.28 -17.98 4.45
N VAL A 98 0.10 -19.26 4.32
CA VAL A 98 0.68 -19.85 3.10
C VAL A 98 -0.03 -21.18 2.84
N GLY A 99 -1.00 -21.18 1.92
CA GLY A 99 -1.89 -22.32 1.72
C GLY A 99 -2.66 -22.65 3.00
N GLU A 100 -2.47 -23.86 3.54
CA GLU A 100 -3.05 -24.29 4.83
C GLU A 100 -2.17 -23.96 6.05
N THR A 101 -0.93 -23.53 5.84
CA THR A 101 -0.01 -23.15 6.93
C THR A 101 -0.35 -21.75 7.43
N THR A 102 -0.48 -21.57 8.74
CA THR A 102 -0.82 -20.28 9.35
C THR A 102 0.04 -19.97 10.57
N ILE A 103 0.35 -18.69 10.74
CA ILE A 103 0.81 -18.10 12.01
C ILE A 103 -0.21 -17.04 12.38
N THR A 104 -0.87 -17.21 13.52
CA THR A 104 -1.84 -16.26 14.07
C THR A 104 -1.33 -15.76 15.41
N ALA A 105 -1.23 -14.44 15.56
CA ALA A 105 -0.87 -13.79 16.82
C ALA A 105 -2.03 -12.92 17.31
N THR A 106 -2.41 -13.10 18.57
CA THR A 106 -3.33 -12.24 19.31
C THR A 106 -2.58 -11.48 20.39
N SER A 107 -3.29 -10.70 21.22
CA SER A 107 -2.68 -10.01 22.36
C SER A 107 -2.08 -10.93 23.43
N ASP A 108 -2.52 -12.19 23.48
CA ASP A 108 -2.26 -13.14 24.57
C ASP A 108 -1.80 -14.53 24.10
N SER A 109 -1.76 -14.77 22.78
CA SER A 109 -1.39 -16.07 22.23
C SER A 109 -0.72 -15.99 20.86
N VAL A 110 0.04 -17.04 20.54
CA VAL A 110 0.55 -17.32 19.20
C VAL A 110 0.20 -18.75 18.82
N ILE A 111 -0.39 -18.93 17.65
CA ILE A 111 -0.80 -20.24 17.11
C ILE A 111 -0.11 -20.46 15.77
N ILE A 112 0.62 -21.56 15.64
CA ILE A 112 1.26 -21.99 14.39
C ILE A 112 0.62 -23.31 13.95
N LYS A 113 0.08 -23.35 12.73
CA LYS A 113 -0.48 -24.57 12.12
C LYS A 113 0.28 -24.91 10.86
N ALA A 114 0.79 -26.14 10.76
CA ALA A 114 1.50 -26.62 9.57
C ALA A 114 1.47 -28.14 9.51
N GLY A 115 1.19 -28.72 8.34
CA GLY A 115 1.31 -30.17 8.11
C GLY A 115 0.48 -31.05 9.07
N GLY A 116 -0.68 -30.57 9.53
CA GLY A 116 -1.52 -31.26 10.51
C GLY A 116 -1.12 -31.11 11.98
N VAL A 117 -0.06 -30.35 12.27
CA VAL A 117 0.39 -30.01 13.63
C VAL A 117 -0.10 -28.62 14.02
N GLU A 118 -0.50 -28.45 15.29
CA GLU A 118 -0.82 -27.15 15.90
C GLU A 118 0.07 -26.91 17.11
N VAL A 119 0.78 -25.77 17.12
CA VAL A 119 1.56 -25.27 18.26
C VAL A 119 0.87 -24.03 18.81
N VAL A 120 0.60 -24.01 20.11
CA VAL A 120 -0.02 -22.88 20.82
C VAL A 120 0.93 -22.42 21.92
N ILE A 121 1.22 -21.12 21.94
CA ILE A 121 1.92 -20.44 23.04
C ILE A 121 0.93 -19.46 23.66
N ASP A 122 0.62 -19.64 24.94
CA ASP A 122 -0.27 -18.75 25.70
C ASP A 122 0.17 -18.69 27.18
N SER A 123 -0.69 -18.13 28.04
CA SER A 123 -0.46 -18.07 29.50
C SER A 123 -0.27 -19.42 30.20
N LYS A 124 -0.60 -20.55 29.55
CA LYS A 124 -0.42 -21.92 30.05
C LYS A 124 0.90 -22.54 29.59
N GLY A 125 1.68 -21.83 28.76
CA GLY A 125 2.96 -22.28 28.23
C GLY A 125 2.87 -22.70 26.77
N LEU A 126 3.64 -23.72 26.39
CA LEU A 126 3.74 -24.24 25.02
C LEU A 126 3.02 -25.59 24.91
N ILE A 127 2.05 -25.68 24.01
CA ILE A 127 1.25 -26.89 23.75
C ILE A 127 1.43 -27.30 22.28
N VAL A 128 1.76 -28.58 22.05
CA VAL A 128 1.83 -29.17 20.69
C VAL A 128 0.74 -30.23 20.55
N LYS A 129 -0.04 -30.16 19.48
CA LYS A 129 -1.10 -31.12 19.14
C LYS A 129 -0.79 -31.79 17.80
N GLY A 130 -0.92 -33.11 17.74
CA GLY A 130 -0.75 -33.89 16.50
C GLY A 130 0.69 -34.13 16.06
N GLY A 131 1.68 -33.61 16.79
CA GLY A 131 3.10 -33.77 16.50
C GLY A 131 3.90 -34.33 17.68
N GLU A 132 5.13 -34.76 17.39
CA GLU A 132 6.12 -35.21 18.40
C GLU A 132 6.89 -33.99 18.95
N ILE A 133 7.13 -33.96 20.26
CA ILE A 133 8.03 -32.98 20.89
C ILE A 133 9.36 -33.69 21.16
N LYS A 134 10.43 -33.25 20.49
CA LYS A 134 11.80 -33.67 20.79
C LYS A 134 12.54 -32.53 21.48
N ALA A 135 13.13 -32.82 22.64
CA ALA A 135 14.07 -31.92 23.30
C ALA A 135 15.47 -32.53 23.12
N GLU A 136 16.39 -31.77 22.54
CA GLU A 136 17.82 -32.09 22.49
C GLU A 136 18.54 -31.50 23.71
#